data_AF-A0A2H0P149-F1
#
_entry.id   AF-A0A2H0P149-F1
#
_cell.length_a   1.000
_cell.length_b   1.000
_cell.length_c   1.000
_cell.angle_alpha   90.00
_cell.angle_beta   90.00
_cell.angle_gamma   90.00
#
_symmetry.space_group_name_H-M   'P 1'
#
loop_
_entity.id
_entity.type
_entity.pdbx_description
1 polymer ?
#
loop_
_entity_poly.entity_id
_entity_poly.type
_entity_poly.pdbx_seq_one_letter_code
_entity_poly.pdbx_strand_id
1 'polypeptide(L)'
;MAKGRALIPLDFIETRIYLVRGLKVMLDRDLAEVYGVSTKRLNEQVRRNRRRFPDGFVFRLSTQEAKDLDSLRSQIATLKKGRGGHRKYLPHVFTEHGAVMLACVLSSSTAVAMSVHVVRAFVRLRHMAADRGGLAAQFEDLERVVQGHDEGIRNLFEAIKELRDSP
;
A
#
# COMPACT_ATOMS: atom_id res chain seq x y z
N MET A 1 -0.84 14.65 32.82
CA MET A 1 -0.05 13.45 32.44
C MET A 1 -0.71 12.81 31.22
N ALA A 2 -0.18 13.05 30.02
CA ALA A 2 -0.75 12.54 28.78
C ALA A 2 -0.30 11.09 28.57
N LYS A 3 -1.24 10.15 28.60
CA LYS A 3 -1.02 8.74 28.29
C LYS A 3 -0.51 8.65 26.84
N GLY A 4 0.77 8.34 26.66
CA GLY A 4 1.37 8.08 25.35
C GLY A 4 0.59 6.96 24.67
N ARG A 5 -0.29 7.33 23.74
CA ARG A 5 -1.13 6.40 23.00
C ARG A 5 -0.24 5.77 21.93
N ALA A 6 -0.04 4.46 22.06
CA ALA A 6 0.89 3.66 21.26
C ALA A 6 0.84 4.05 19.76
N LEU A 7 2.00 4.38 19.21
CA LEU A 7 2.20 4.57 17.77
C LEU A 7 1.71 3.31 17.06
N ILE A 8 0.74 3.45 16.16
CA ILE A 8 0.28 2.32 15.35
C ILE A 8 1.45 1.90 14.45
N PRO A 9 1.87 0.61 14.49
CA PRO A 9 2.96 0.14 13.65
C PRO A 9 2.69 0.38 12.16
N LEU A 10 3.73 0.66 11.37
CA LEU A 10 3.59 0.92 9.93
C LEU A 10 2.94 -0.27 9.20
N ASP A 11 3.34 -1.49 9.56
CA ASP A 11 2.84 -2.74 8.98
C ASP A 11 1.32 -2.90 9.17
N PHE A 12 0.78 -2.39 10.28
CA PHE A 12 -0.66 -2.41 10.54
C PHE A 12 -1.44 -1.52 9.58
N ILE A 13 -0.84 -0.41 9.13
CA ILE A 13 -1.46 0.49 8.15
C ILE A 13 -1.36 -0.13 6.75
N GLU A 14 -0.24 -0.76 6.42
CA GLU A 14 -0.04 -1.41 5.12
C GLU A 14 -1.04 -2.52 4.85
N THR A 15 -1.35 -3.36 5.85
CA THR A 15 -2.37 -4.41 5.75
C THR A 15 -3.80 -3.88 5.54
N ARG A 16 -4.02 -2.57 5.69
CA ARG A 16 -5.30 -1.87 5.47
C ARG A 16 -5.32 -1.07 4.16
N ILE A 17 -4.27 -1.15 3.35
CA ILE A 17 -4.24 -0.57 2.01
C ILE A 17 -4.63 -1.65 1.01
N TYR A 18 -5.69 -1.38 0.26
CA TYR A 18 -6.30 -2.28 -0.72
C TYR A 18 -6.06 -1.74 -2.13
N LEU A 19 -6.02 -2.65 -3.11
CA LEU A 19 -6.00 -2.28 -4.52
C LEU A 19 -7.42 -2.36 -5.08
N VAL A 20 -8.02 -1.23 -5.45
CA VAL A 20 -9.37 -1.14 -6.00
C VAL A 20 -9.34 -0.24 -7.23
N ARG A 21 -9.83 -0.74 -8.37
CA ARG A 21 -9.79 -0.02 -9.66
C ARG A 21 -8.38 0.45 -10.05
N GLY A 22 -7.35 -0.35 -9.74
CA GLY A 22 -5.95 0.02 -9.97
C GLY A 22 -5.39 1.09 -9.02
N LEU A 23 -6.19 1.57 -8.06
CA LEU A 23 -5.79 2.58 -7.08
C LEU A 23 -5.55 1.93 -5.72
N LYS A 24 -4.46 2.33 -5.06
CA LYS A 24 -4.24 2.01 -3.65
C LYS A 24 -5.14 2.89 -2.80
N VAL A 25 -5.97 2.26 -1.97
CA VAL A 25 -6.98 2.94 -1.16
C VAL A 25 -7.11 2.34 0.24
N MET A 26 -7.57 3.14 1.20
CA MET A 26 -7.97 2.70 2.53
C MET A 26 -9.46 2.88 2.74
N LEU A 27 -10.10 1.98 3.49
CA LEU A 27 -11.52 2.09 3.84
C LEU A 27 -11.77 3.17 4.90
N ASP A 28 -12.95 3.79 4.86
CA ASP A 28 -13.40 4.77 5.84
C ASP A 28 -13.29 4.28 7.29
N ARG A 29 -13.64 3.02 7.55
CA ARG A 29 -13.50 2.38 8.87
C ARG A 29 -12.05 2.28 9.36
N ASP A 30 -11.14 1.97 8.44
CA ASP A 30 -9.75 1.69 8.75
C ASP A 30 -9.02 3.02 8.99
N LEU A 31 -9.29 4.05 8.17
CA LEU A 31 -8.81 5.41 8.42
C LEU A 31 -9.39 6.03 9.68
N ALA A 32 -10.66 5.75 9.99
CA ALA A 32 -11.29 6.23 11.21
C ALA A 32 -10.60 5.65 12.46
N GLU A 33 -10.28 4.35 12.44
CA GLU A 33 -9.50 3.69 13.48
C GLU A 33 -8.11 4.32 13.63
N VAL A 34 -7.39 4.52 12.51
CA VAL A 34 -6.05 5.13 12.50
C VAL A 34 -6.07 6.57 13.04
N TYR A 35 -7.07 7.37 12.68
CA TYR A 35 -7.19 8.76 13.15
C TYR A 35 -7.88 8.91 14.51
N GLY A 36 -8.34 7.81 15.11
CA GLY A 36 -8.97 7.82 16.43
C GLY A 36 -10.35 8.49 16.46
N VAL A 37 -11.10 8.42 15.35
CA VAL A 37 -12.45 8.98 15.23
C VAL A 37 -13.46 7.91 14.83
N SER A 38 -14.76 8.18 14.95
CA SER A 38 -15.76 7.25 14.43
C SER A 38 -15.89 7.38 12.90
N THR A 39 -16.19 6.27 12.22
CA THR A 39 -16.42 6.26 10.76
C THR A 39 -17.54 7.23 10.35
N LYS A 40 -18.59 7.34 11.19
CA LYS A 40 -19.66 8.32 11.00
C LYS A 40 -19.13 9.75 11.01
N ARG A 41 -18.28 10.10 11.98
CA ARG A 41 -17.69 11.44 12.10
C ARG A 41 -16.75 11.73 10.94
N LEU A 42 -15.93 10.76 10.53
CA LEU A 42 -15.04 10.87 9.38
C LEU A 42 -15.83 11.17 8.11
N ASN A 43 -16.85 10.36 7.80
CA ASN A 43 -17.69 10.56 6.60
C ASN A 43 -18.51 11.86 6.66
N GLU A 44 -18.93 12.29 7.85
CA GLU A 44 -19.56 13.60 8.05
C GLU A 44 -18.61 14.75 7.67
N GLN A 45 -17.33 14.67 8.09
CA GLN A 45 -16.34 15.69 7.78
C GLN A 45 -16.06 15.81 6.28
N VAL A 46 -16.01 14.68 5.57
CA VAL A 46 -15.90 14.65 4.10
C VAL A 46 -17.08 15.36 3.45
N ARG A 47 -18.31 15.05 3.90
CA ARG A 47 -19.53 15.65 3.36
C ARG A 47 -19.57 17.17 3.60
N ARG A 48 -19.21 17.63 4.81
CA ARG A 48 -19.18 19.06 5.16
C ARG A 48 -18.12 19.83 4.38
N ASN A 49 -17.02 19.18 4.04
CA ASN A 49 -15.88 19.81 3.38
C ASN A 49 -15.72 19.33 1.93
N ARG A 50 -16.81 19.00 1.23
CA ARG A 50 -16.77 18.35 -0.09
C ARG A 50 -15.91 19.10 -1.12
N ARG A 51 -15.85 20.44 -1.04
CA ARG A 51 -14.98 21.29 -1.88
C ARG A 51 -13.49 20.97 -1.78
N ARG A 52 -13.04 20.39 -0.65
CA ARG A 52 -11.66 19.98 -0.40
C ARG A 52 -11.36 18.55 -0.88
N PHE A 53 -12.35 17.81 -1.34
CA PHE A 53 -12.20 16.44 -1.84
C PHE A 53 -12.56 16.40 -3.33
N PRO A 54 -11.64 16.80 -4.23
CA PRO A 54 -11.80 16.63 -5.67
C PRO A 54 -12.01 15.18 -6.08
N ASP A 55 -12.34 14.98 -7.35
CA ASP A 55 -12.44 13.64 -7.93
C ASP A 55 -11.13 12.87 -7.78
N GLY A 56 -11.24 11.58 -7.46
CA GLY A 56 -10.08 10.72 -7.17
C GLY A 56 -9.58 10.73 -5.72
N PHE A 57 -10.07 11.61 -4.85
CA PHE A 57 -9.67 11.60 -3.43
C PHE A 57 -10.46 10.57 -2.62
N VAL A 58 -11.75 10.46 -2.92
CA VAL A 58 -12.69 9.58 -2.23
C VAL A 58 -13.73 9.09 -3.23
N PHE A 59 -14.07 7.81 -3.13
CA PHE A 59 -15.18 7.23 -3.86
C PHE A 59 -15.86 6.15 -3.04
N ARG A 60 -17.06 5.76 -3.46
CA ARG A 60 -17.81 4.67 -2.83
C ARG A 60 -17.57 3.39 -3.62
N LEU A 61 -17.38 2.28 -2.90
CA LEU A 61 -17.29 0.97 -3.52
C LEU A 61 -18.63 0.55 -4.13
N SER A 62 -18.58 -0.26 -5.18
CA SER A 62 -19.74 -1.01 -5.67
C SER A 62 -20.08 -2.15 -4.71
N THR A 63 -21.29 -2.71 -4.87
CA THR A 63 -21.70 -3.91 -4.12
C THR A 63 -20.77 -5.09 -4.36
N GLN A 64 -20.26 -5.25 -5.58
CA GLN A 64 -19.33 -6.32 -5.94
C GLN A 64 -17.97 -6.10 -5.29
N GLU A 65 -17.38 -4.91 -5.46
CA GLU A 65 -16.07 -4.56 -4.87
C GLU A 65 -16.08 -4.71 -3.35
N ALA A 66 -17.17 -4.33 -2.69
CA ALA A 66 -17.31 -4.48 -1.24
C ALA A 66 -17.37 -5.95 -0.81
N LYS A 67 -18.02 -6.83 -1.60
CA LYS A 67 -18.06 -8.27 -1.34
C LYS A 67 -16.70 -8.92 -1.56
N ASP A 68 -16.00 -8.55 -2.62
CA ASP A 68 -14.68 -9.09 -2.96
C ASP A 68 -13.63 -8.72 -1.90
N LEU A 69 -13.67 -7.49 -1.38
CA LEU A 69 -12.79 -7.11 -0.27
C LEU A 69 -13.11 -7.87 1.02
N ASP A 70 -14.38 -8.11 1.31
CA ASP A 70 -14.77 -8.86 2.50
C ASP A 70 -14.40 -10.35 2.37
N SER A 71 -14.48 -10.94 1.17
CA SER A 71 -14.05 -12.32 0.92
C SER A 71 -12.52 -12.47 1.02
N LEU A 72 -11.75 -11.54 0.46
CA LEU A 72 -10.28 -11.48 0.59
C LEU A 72 -9.85 -11.35 2.06
N ARG A 73 -10.53 -10.52 2.85
CA ARG A 73 -10.27 -10.42 4.30
C ARG A 73 -10.55 -11.73 5.03
N SER A 74 -11.60 -12.46 4.62
CA SER A 74 -11.98 -13.73 5.25
C SER A 74 -11.03 -14.90 4.93
N GLN A 75 -10.28 -14.82 3.83
CA GLN A 75 -9.26 -15.80 3.48
C GLN A 75 -7.96 -15.61 4.28
N ILE A 76 -7.63 -14.37 4.66
CA ILE A 76 -6.39 -14.03 5.37
C ILE A 76 -6.57 -14.04 6.90
N ALA A 77 -7.78 -13.77 7.38
CA ALA A 77 -8.10 -13.77 8.81
C ALA A 77 -9.27 -14.72 9.09
N THR A 78 -8.97 -15.86 9.71
CA THR A 78 -9.96 -16.78 10.29
C THR A 78 -10.62 -16.11 11.51
N LEU A 79 -11.50 -15.12 11.31
CA LEU A 79 -12.28 -14.52 12.40
C LEU A 79 -13.73 -14.22 11.98
N LYS A 80 -14.64 -14.99 12.58
CA LYS A 80 -16.12 -14.90 12.64
C LYS A 80 -16.84 -14.46 11.35
N LYS A 81 -17.31 -15.48 10.61
CA LYS A 81 -18.48 -15.43 9.72
C LYS A 81 -19.65 -14.77 10.48
N GLY A 82 -20.17 -13.64 10.01
CA GLY A 82 -21.41 -13.12 10.60
C GLY A 82 -21.93 -11.74 10.20
N ARG A 83 -21.19 -10.90 9.47
CA ARG A 83 -21.67 -9.50 9.22
C ARG A 83 -21.45 -8.97 7.79
N GLY A 84 -21.40 -9.84 6.79
CA GLY A 84 -21.04 -9.44 5.41
C GLY A 84 -22.14 -9.47 4.36
N GLY A 85 -23.28 -10.14 4.59
CA GLY A 85 -24.26 -10.41 3.53
C GLY A 85 -25.06 -9.19 3.05
N HIS A 86 -25.39 -8.27 3.97
CA HIS A 86 -26.24 -7.11 3.70
C HIS A 86 -25.69 -5.85 4.37
N ARG A 87 -24.59 -5.28 3.84
CA ARG A 87 -24.21 -3.91 4.20
C ARG A 87 -25.29 -2.96 3.67
N LYS A 88 -26.07 -2.36 4.57
CA LYS A 88 -27.04 -1.30 4.25
C LYS A 88 -26.37 -0.10 3.57
N TYR A 89 -25.08 0.13 3.84
CA TYR A 89 -24.30 1.22 3.26
C TYR A 89 -22.96 0.69 2.75
N LEU A 90 -22.64 1.02 1.50
CA LEU A 90 -21.35 0.71 0.90
C LEU A 90 -20.27 1.65 1.47
N PRO A 91 -19.10 1.13 1.83
CA PRO A 91 -18.03 1.93 2.44
C PRO A 91 -17.47 2.95 1.45
N HIS A 92 -17.02 4.08 1.98
CA HIS A 92 -16.15 4.97 1.23
C HIS A 92 -14.70 4.47 1.32
N VAL A 93 -13.97 4.70 0.25
CA VAL A 93 -12.53 4.46 0.16
C VAL A 93 -11.81 5.74 -0.19
N PHE A 94 -10.60 5.88 0.34
CA PHE A 94 -9.78 7.07 0.21
C PHE A 94 -8.42 6.71 -0.37
N THR A 95 -7.99 7.49 -1.35
CA THR A 95 -6.61 7.42 -1.85
C THR A 95 -5.66 8.06 -0.84
N GLU A 96 -4.35 7.98 -1.10
CA GLU A 96 -3.33 8.67 -0.31
C GLU A 96 -3.66 10.15 -0.10
N HIS A 97 -4.01 10.86 -1.18
CA HIS A 97 -4.40 12.28 -1.13
C HIS A 97 -5.69 12.49 -0.32
N GLY A 98 -6.66 11.60 -0.44
CA GLY A 98 -7.89 11.63 0.36
C GLY A 98 -7.64 11.44 1.86
N ALA A 99 -6.72 10.54 2.22
CA ALA A 99 -6.32 10.31 3.60
C ALA A 99 -5.62 11.53 4.21
N VAL A 100 -4.69 12.16 3.46
CA VAL A 100 -4.05 13.41 3.89
C VAL A 100 -5.07 14.53 4.07
N MET A 101 -5.97 14.70 3.11
CA MET A 101 -7.02 15.72 3.21
C MET A 101 -7.95 15.50 4.41
N LEU A 102 -8.27 14.25 4.74
CA LEU A 102 -9.02 13.90 5.94
C LEU A 102 -8.31 14.40 7.21
N ALA A 103 -7.00 14.24 7.32
CA ALA A 103 -6.25 14.73 8.47
C ALA A 103 -6.30 16.27 8.58
N CYS A 104 -6.21 16.98 7.46
CA CYS A 104 -6.37 18.44 7.41
C CYS A 104 -7.75 18.90 7.89
N VAL A 105 -8.81 18.17 7.54
CA VAL A 105 -10.19 18.52 7.90
C VAL A 105 -10.55 18.08 9.32
N LEU A 106 -10.01 16.96 9.79
CA LEU A 106 -10.17 16.51 11.18
C LEU A 106 -9.44 17.43 12.16
N SER A 107 -8.27 17.96 11.76
CA SER A 107 -7.50 18.97 12.50
C SER A 107 -7.10 18.59 13.93
N SER A 108 -7.15 17.30 14.29
CA SER A 108 -6.68 16.82 15.60
C SER A 108 -5.17 16.51 15.53
N SER A 109 -4.46 16.73 16.64
CA SER A 109 -3.03 16.39 16.74
C SER A 109 -2.76 14.93 16.40
N THR A 110 -3.68 14.03 16.79
CA THR A 110 -3.62 12.62 16.42
C THR A 110 -3.76 12.39 14.93
N ALA A 111 -4.74 13.01 14.26
CA ALA A 111 -4.93 12.84 12.82
C ALA A 111 -3.73 13.36 12.01
N VAL A 112 -3.16 14.50 12.43
CA VAL A 112 -1.95 15.08 11.80
C VAL A 112 -0.72 14.19 12.00
N ALA A 113 -0.50 13.64 13.20
CA ALA A 113 0.61 12.72 13.43
C ALA A 113 0.43 11.43 12.61
N MET A 114 -0.77 10.85 12.63
CA MET A 114 -1.05 9.60 11.95
C MET A 114 -1.10 9.73 10.43
N SER A 115 -1.40 10.90 9.86
CA SER A 115 -1.35 11.09 8.41
C SER A 115 0.04 10.90 7.83
N VAL A 116 1.09 11.26 8.58
CA VAL A 116 2.48 11.01 8.17
C VAL A 116 2.73 9.50 8.03
N HIS A 117 2.25 8.70 8.98
CA HIS A 117 2.38 7.24 8.93
C HIS A 117 1.58 6.62 7.78
N VAL A 118 0.37 7.14 7.51
CA VAL A 118 -0.45 6.71 6.38
C VAL A 118 0.27 6.98 5.05
N VAL A 119 0.78 8.19 4.84
CA VAL A 119 1.54 8.54 3.62
C VAL A 119 2.76 7.64 3.46
N ARG A 120 3.53 7.42 4.54
CA ARG A 120 4.71 6.53 4.51
C ARG A 120 4.34 5.10 4.08
N ALA A 121 3.21 4.56 4.55
CA ALA A 121 2.73 3.24 4.15
C ALA A 121 2.36 3.20 2.65
N PHE A 122 1.66 4.22 2.14
CA PHE A 122 1.34 4.31 0.70
C PHE A 122 2.60 4.40 -0.18
N VAL A 123 3.58 5.22 0.23
CA VAL A 123 4.87 5.38 -0.45
C VAL A 123 5.65 4.07 -0.43
N ARG A 124 5.78 3.41 0.73
CA ARG A 124 6.49 2.12 0.86
C ARG A 124 5.89 1.06 -0.05
N LEU A 125 4.56 0.94 -0.08
CA LEU A 125 3.90 0.00 -1.00
C LEU A 125 4.15 0.37 -2.47
N ARG A 126 4.27 1.66 -2.82
CA ARG A 126 4.62 2.07 -4.20
C ARG A 126 6.04 1.63 -4.55
N HIS A 127 7.01 1.82 -3.66
CA HIS A 127 8.36 1.30 -3.85
C HIS A 127 8.38 -0.22 -4.02
N MET A 128 7.71 -0.98 -3.15
CA MET A 128 7.64 -2.45 -3.28
C MET A 128 6.99 -2.93 -4.58
N ALA A 129 6.04 -2.16 -5.12
CA ALA A 129 5.43 -2.47 -6.42
C ALA A 129 6.34 -2.08 -7.59
N ALA A 130 7.10 -0.98 -7.46
CA ALA A 130 8.07 -0.52 -8.44
C ALA A 130 9.34 -1.39 -8.47
N ASP A 131 9.77 -1.94 -7.33
CA ASP A 131 10.91 -2.85 -7.24
C ASP A 131 10.69 -4.14 -8.03
N ARG A 132 9.43 -4.56 -8.26
CA ARG A 132 9.13 -5.66 -9.21
C ARG A 132 9.30 -5.27 -10.68
N GLY A 133 9.18 -3.99 -11.02
CA GLY A 133 9.46 -3.46 -12.36
C GLY A 133 10.95 -3.13 -12.56
N GLY A 134 11.64 -2.70 -11.50
CA GLY A 134 13.08 -2.46 -11.48
C GLY A 134 13.90 -3.76 -11.46
N LEU A 135 13.41 -4.81 -10.79
CA LEU A 135 14.04 -6.13 -10.81
C LEU A 135 14.04 -6.74 -12.22
N ALA A 136 13.03 -6.50 -13.06
CA ALA A 136 13.03 -7.00 -14.44
C ALA A 136 14.12 -6.32 -15.28
N ALA A 137 14.27 -5.00 -15.16
CA ALA A 137 15.35 -4.26 -15.82
C ALA A 137 16.74 -4.61 -15.27
N GLN A 138 16.85 -4.81 -13.95
CA GLN A 138 18.09 -5.28 -13.31
C GLN A 138 18.40 -6.74 -13.65
N PHE A 139 17.39 -7.60 -13.86
CA PHE A 139 17.58 -8.97 -14.35
C PHE A 139 18.02 -8.98 -15.82
N GLU A 140 17.48 -8.12 -16.68
CA GLU A 140 17.96 -7.96 -18.06
C GLU A 140 19.40 -7.41 -18.09
N ASP A 141 19.71 -6.41 -17.26
CA ASP A 141 21.07 -5.89 -17.15
C ASP A 141 22.03 -6.91 -16.55
N LEU A 142 21.58 -7.73 -15.59
CA LEU A 142 22.38 -8.81 -15.00
C LEU A 142 22.54 -9.99 -15.96
N GLU A 143 21.50 -10.40 -16.70
CA GLU A 143 21.61 -11.40 -17.78
C GLU A 143 22.58 -10.94 -18.85
N ARG A 144 22.55 -9.65 -19.22
CA ARG A 144 23.50 -9.06 -20.18
C ARG A 144 24.94 -9.04 -19.67
N VAL A 145 25.15 -8.72 -18.39
CA VAL A 145 26.48 -8.74 -17.75
C VAL A 145 26.99 -10.18 -17.58
N VAL A 146 26.12 -11.12 -17.18
CA VAL A 146 26.47 -12.53 -16.99
C VAL A 146 26.77 -13.22 -18.33
N GLN A 147 26.01 -12.93 -19.40
CA GLN A 147 26.32 -13.41 -20.76
C GLN A 147 27.67 -12.87 -21.28
N GLY A 148 28.01 -11.61 -20.97
CA GLY A 148 29.32 -11.04 -21.32
C GLY A 148 30.49 -11.65 -20.53
N HIS A 149 30.24 -12.16 -19.32
CA HIS A 149 31.26 -12.81 -18.49
C HIS A 149 31.56 -14.25 -18.93
N ASP A 150 30.61 -14.96 -19.55
CA ASP A 150 30.85 -16.32 -20.07
C ASP A 150 31.87 -16.36 -21.22
N GLU A 151 31.98 -15.28 -22.01
CA GLU A 151 33.03 -15.14 -23.03
C GLU A 151 34.38 -14.78 -22.41
N GLY A 152 34.40 -13.83 -21.47
CA GLY A 152 35.62 -13.43 -20.76
C GLY A 152 36.22 -14.55 -19.92
N ILE A 153 35.36 -15.34 -19.26
CA ILE A 153 35.77 -16.50 -18.46
C ILE A 153 36.27 -17.64 -19.36
N ARG A 154 35.64 -17.90 -20.52
CA ARG A 154 36.17 -18.88 -21.50
C ARG A 154 37.55 -18.48 -22.01
N ASN A 155 37.75 -17.21 -22.38
CA ASN A 155 39.02 -16.73 -22.91
C ASN A 155 40.14 -16.79 -21.86
N LEU A 156 39.83 -16.47 -20.59
CA LEU A 156 40.77 -16.65 -19.48
C LEU A 156 41.11 -18.13 -19.24
N PHE A 157 40.13 -19.03 -19.34
CA PHE A 157 40.34 -20.46 -19.15
C PHE A 157 41.21 -21.08 -20.26
N GLU A 158 41.04 -20.65 -21.51
CA GLU A 158 41.88 -21.08 -22.64
C GLU A 158 43.31 -20.52 -22.53
N ALA A 159 43.48 -19.25 -22.15
CA ALA A 159 44.81 -18.66 -21.94
C ALA A 159 45.59 -19.35 -20.79
N ILE A 160 44.89 -19.77 -19.72
CA ILE A 160 45.51 -20.52 -18.62
C ILE A 160 45.90 -21.95 -19.07
N LYS A 161 45.11 -22.60 -19.95
CA LYS A 161 45.48 -23.90 -20.54
C LYS A 161 46.71 -23.79 -21.44
N GLU A 162 46.79 -22.77 -22.31
CA GLU A 162 47.93 -22.55 -23.20
C GLU A 162 49.23 -22.31 -22.42
N LEU A 163 49.17 -21.61 -21.28
CA LEU A 163 50.33 -21.38 -20.41
C LEU A 163 50.76 -22.64 -19.63
N ARG A 164 49.83 -23.56 -19.35
CA ARG A 164 50.13 -24.83 -18.67
C ARG A 164 50.70 -25.88 -19.63
N ASP A 165 50.25 -25.86 -20.88
CA ASP A 165 50.58 -26.88 -21.88
C ASP A 165 51.72 -26.41 -22.84
N SER A 166 52.26 -25.20 -22.62
CA SER A 166 53.53 -24.74 -23.21
C SER A 166 54.72 -25.38 -22.47
N PRO A 167 55.71 -25.96 -23.18
CA PRO A 167 56.80 -26.73 -22.57
C PRO A 167 57.79 -25.90 -21.74
#